data_AF-A0AAW1MIA2-F1
#
_entry.id   AF-A0AAW1MIA2-F1
#
_cell.length_a   1.000
_cell.length_b   1.000
_cell.length_c   1.000
_cell.angle_alpha   90.00
_cell.angle_beta   90.00
_cell.angle_gamma   90.00
#
_symmetry.space_group_name_H-M   'P 1'
#
loop_
_entity.id
_entity.type
_entity.pdbx_description
1 polymer ?
#
loop_
_entity_poly.entity_id
_entity_poly.type
_entity_poly.pdbx_seq_one_letter_code
_entity_poly.pdbx_strand_id
1 'polypeptide(L)'
;MFNQQTQKRYLQHPKAEVVRNLIFSNSSDKTKRRKLQSLLKATDNEELVAATQLSLYKKGYHDAAALLNEITTTSPKRPTRVNKAFHSPLSRSRKLSQEEVSRSRKLSQEEALATYLDGKMSKHSYTAIQVRLKSIGCKVLPSYDALIEAKKKCYPDLIDITEGSAEINLQTLINHTVQRICEVQQEVLLQMKNELSNVRCLFKWGCDGSSGYSSYKQRFSQAIDKREDTAIFIFMVPIQLYSVTNTKKHILWENPTPSSTRYCN
;
A
#
# COMPACT_ATOMS: atom_id res chain seq x y z
N MET A 1 -72.21 -5.65 39.99
CA MET A 1 -70.99 -5.13 39.33
C MET A 1 -69.93 -6.23 39.39
N PHE A 2 -69.83 -7.03 38.32
CA PHE A 2 -68.85 -8.11 38.21
C PHE A 2 -67.88 -7.79 37.08
N ASN A 3 -66.59 -7.91 37.38
CA ASN A 3 -65.47 -7.65 36.49
C ASN A 3 -64.81 -9.00 36.14
N GLN A 4 -64.11 -9.03 35.00
CA GLN A 4 -63.39 -10.15 34.35
C GLN A 4 -64.20 -11.01 33.37
N GLN A 5 -63.93 -10.81 32.07
CA GLN A 5 -63.50 -11.88 31.15
C GLN A 5 -63.08 -11.27 29.80
N THR A 6 -61.79 -11.01 29.66
CA THR A 6 -61.11 -10.82 28.37
C THR A 6 -60.83 -12.19 27.75
N GLN A 7 -61.65 -12.61 26.78
CA GLN A 7 -61.28 -13.61 25.78
C GLN A 7 -61.18 -12.92 24.42
N LYS A 8 -59.97 -12.52 24.03
CA LYS A 8 -59.69 -12.07 22.67
C LYS A 8 -59.63 -13.30 21.75
N ARG A 9 -60.60 -13.34 20.84
CA ARG A 9 -60.76 -14.25 19.70
C ARG A 9 -59.44 -14.41 18.94
N TYR A 10 -58.95 -15.65 18.87
CA TYR A 10 -58.02 -16.06 17.82
C TYR A 10 -58.78 -16.10 16.50
N LEU A 11 -58.60 -15.07 15.67
CA LEU A 11 -58.98 -15.11 14.26
C LEU A 11 -57.97 -16.00 13.53
N GLN A 12 -58.43 -17.22 13.19
CA GLN A 12 -57.77 -18.09 12.24
C GLN A 12 -57.77 -17.39 10.87
N HIS A 13 -56.63 -16.87 10.45
CA HIS A 13 -56.42 -16.54 9.05
C HIS A 13 -56.17 -17.84 8.27
N PRO A 14 -56.92 -18.12 7.18
CA PRO A 14 -56.65 -19.29 6.36
C PRO A 14 -55.31 -19.09 5.66
N LYS A 15 -54.37 -20.02 5.87
CA LYS A 15 -53.15 -20.12 5.08
C LYS A 15 -53.57 -20.38 3.64
N ALA A 16 -53.58 -19.34 2.81
CA ALA A 16 -53.73 -19.46 1.38
C ALA A 16 -52.55 -20.28 0.83
N GLU A 17 -52.81 -21.56 0.62
CA GLU A 17 -51.91 -22.52 -0.03
C GLU A 17 -51.91 -22.25 -1.54
N VAL A 18 -51.35 -21.10 -1.93
CA VAL A 18 -50.96 -20.86 -3.32
C VAL A 18 -49.53 -21.34 -3.44
N VAL A 19 -49.35 -22.63 -3.74
CA VAL A 19 -48.06 -23.19 -4.13
C VAL A 19 -47.68 -22.55 -5.46
N ARG A 20 -47.03 -21.37 -5.40
CA ARG A 20 -46.33 -20.79 -6.54
C ARG A 20 -45.23 -21.78 -6.92
N ASN A 21 -45.49 -22.60 -7.93
CA ASN A 21 -44.46 -23.37 -8.62
C ASN A 21 -43.54 -22.40 -9.37
N LEU A 22 -42.68 -21.71 -8.61
CA LEU A 22 -41.64 -20.86 -9.16
C LEU A 22 -40.74 -21.73 -10.04
N ILE A 23 -40.36 -21.22 -11.21
CA ILE A 23 -39.35 -21.84 -12.07
C ILE A 23 -38.06 -22.04 -11.25
N PHE A 24 -37.31 -23.11 -11.51
CA PHE A 24 -36.12 -23.47 -10.72
C PHE A 24 -35.14 -22.30 -10.58
N SER A 25 -34.90 -21.55 -11.65
CA SER A 25 -34.04 -20.36 -11.67
C SER A 25 -34.46 -19.30 -10.64
N ASN A 26 -35.77 -19.04 -10.53
CA ASN A 26 -36.36 -17.96 -9.71
C ASN A 26 -36.74 -18.42 -8.30
N SER A 27 -36.41 -19.66 -7.92
CA SER A 27 -36.67 -20.20 -6.58
C SER A 27 -35.55 -19.81 -5.60
N SER A 28 -35.90 -19.63 -4.31
CA SER A 28 -34.89 -19.46 -3.24
C SER A 28 -34.05 -20.72 -3.05
N ASP A 29 -32.85 -20.60 -2.47
CA ASP A 29 -31.91 -21.72 -2.29
C ASP A 29 -32.52 -22.88 -1.49
N LYS A 30 -33.31 -22.56 -0.46
CA LYS A 30 -34.02 -23.58 0.34
C LYS A 30 -34.99 -24.39 -0.54
N THR A 31 -35.72 -23.73 -1.43
CA THR A 31 -36.67 -24.37 -2.35
C THR A 31 -35.96 -25.14 -3.45
N LYS A 32 -34.83 -24.63 -3.98
CA LYS A 32 -33.98 -25.33 -4.95
C LYS A 32 -33.44 -26.65 -4.38
N ARG A 33 -32.92 -26.63 -3.15
CA ARG A 33 -32.45 -27.84 -2.44
C ARG A 33 -33.57 -28.87 -2.26
N ARG A 34 -34.78 -28.43 -1.87
CA ARG A 34 -35.93 -29.33 -1.72
C ARG A 34 -36.35 -29.97 -3.05
N LYS A 35 -36.33 -29.23 -4.15
CA LYS A 35 -36.63 -29.75 -5.49
C LYS A 35 -35.58 -30.75 -5.99
N LEU A 36 -34.32 -30.56 -5.63
CA LEU A 36 -33.22 -31.46 -6.01
C LEU A 36 -33.11 -32.71 -5.13
N GLN A 37 -33.80 -32.78 -3.98
CA GLN A 37 -33.68 -33.93 -3.07
C GLN A 37 -34.10 -35.25 -3.72
N SER A 38 -35.12 -35.27 -4.57
CA SER A 38 -35.51 -36.48 -5.29
C SER A 38 -34.41 -36.94 -6.26
N LEU A 39 -33.80 -36.00 -6.98
CA LEU A 39 -32.69 -36.27 -7.91
C LEU A 39 -31.45 -36.77 -7.18
N LEU A 40 -31.06 -36.13 -6.07
CA LEU A 40 -29.90 -36.53 -5.26
C LEU A 40 -30.06 -37.90 -4.58
N LYS A 41 -31.30 -38.34 -4.34
CA LYS A 41 -31.59 -39.68 -3.78
C LYS A 41 -31.61 -40.77 -4.84
N ALA A 42 -31.94 -40.41 -6.09
CA ALA A 42 -32.15 -41.36 -7.18
C ALA A 42 -30.88 -41.63 -7.98
N THR A 43 -29.84 -40.81 -7.85
CA THR A 43 -28.69 -40.79 -8.76
C THR A 43 -27.40 -40.70 -7.96
N ASP A 44 -26.35 -41.39 -8.43
CA ASP A 44 -25.03 -41.33 -7.81
C ASP A 44 -24.26 -40.04 -8.17
N ASN A 45 -23.29 -39.67 -7.33
CA ASN A 45 -22.48 -38.48 -7.52
C ASN A 45 -21.66 -38.52 -8.82
N GLU A 46 -21.14 -39.69 -9.23
CA GLU A 46 -20.35 -39.80 -10.46
C GLU A 46 -21.21 -39.54 -11.70
N GLU A 47 -22.43 -40.08 -11.71
CA GLU A 47 -23.41 -39.84 -12.77
C GLU A 47 -23.84 -38.37 -12.86
N LEU A 48 -24.01 -37.70 -11.71
CA LEU A 48 -24.33 -36.27 -11.67
C LEU A 48 -23.19 -35.40 -12.21
N VAL A 49 -21.93 -35.75 -11.91
CA VAL A 49 -20.76 -35.05 -12.46
C VAL A 49 -20.69 -35.22 -13.97
N ALA A 50 -20.85 -36.45 -14.47
CA ALA A 50 -20.83 -36.74 -15.90
C ALA A 50 -21.98 -36.04 -16.65
N ALA A 51 -23.20 -36.07 -16.10
CA ALA A 51 -24.35 -35.38 -16.67
C ALA A 51 -24.14 -33.85 -16.72
N THR A 52 -23.55 -33.28 -15.67
CA THR A 52 -23.23 -31.85 -15.62
C THR A 52 -22.17 -31.48 -16.65
N GLN A 53 -21.12 -32.29 -16.76
CA GLN A 53 -20.06 -32.10 -17.76
C GLN A 53 -20.64 -32.11 -19.19
N LEU A 54 -21.45 -33.11 -19.54
CA LEU A 54 -22.11 -33.20 -20.85
C LEU A 54 -23.03 -31.99 -21.12
N SER A 55 -23.77 -31.53 -20.10
CA SER A 55 -24.63 -30.35 -20.21
C SER A 55 -23.83 -29.07 -20.49
N LEU A 56 -22.66 -28.91 -19.85
CA LEU A 56 -21.76 -27.77 -20.08
C LEU A 56 -21.14 -27.82 -21.48
N TYR A 57 -20.71 -28.98 -21.94
CA TYR A 57 -20.21 -29.17 -23.31
C TYR A 57 -21.26 -28.82 -24.37
N LYS A 58 -22.51 -29.31 -24.21
CA LYS A 58 -23.61 -29.00 -25.13
C LYS A 58 -23.95 -27.51 -25.21
N LYS A 59 -23.67 -26.75 -24.14
CA LYS A 59 -23.88 -25.30 -24.07
C LYS A 59 -22.66 -24.49 -24.51
N GLY A 60 -21.56 -25.13 -24.94
CA GLY A 60 -20.32 -24.46 -25.36
C GLY A 60 -19.42 -23.99 -24.22
N TYR A 61 -19.74 -24.35 -22.96
CA TYR A 61 -18.92 -23.98 -21.79
C TYR A 61 -17.79 -24.99 -21.56
N HIS A 62 -16.90 -25.12 -22.56
CA HIS A 62 -15.82 -26.12 -22.57
C HIS A 62 -14.88 -25.98 -21.36
N ASP A 63 -14.45 -24.76 -21.03
CA ASP A 63 -13.55 -24.50 -19.90
C ASP A 63 -14.18 -24.87 -18.55
N ALA A 64 -15.48 -24.60 -18.38
CA ALA A 64 -16.19 -24.96 -17.17
C ALA A 64 -16.32 -26.49 -17.03
N ALA A 65 -16.52 -27.20 -18.13
CA ALA A 65 -16.58 -28.65 -18.17
C ALA A 65 -15.20 -29.29 -17.87
N ALA A 66 -14.12 -28.74 -18.43
CA ALA A 66 -12.76 -29.16 -18.16
C ALA A 66 -12.38 -28.94 -16.68
N LEU A 67 -12.72 -27.77 -16.13
CA LEU A 67 -12.46 -27.43 -14.72
C LEU A 67 -13.26 -28.32 -13.76
N LEU A 68 -14.52 -28.63 -14.08
CA LEU A 68 -15.32 -29.57 -13.29
C LEU A 68 -14.63 -30.93 -13.21
N ASN A 69 -14.24 -31.49 -14.36
CA ASN A 69 -13.54 -32.77 -14.43
C ASN A 69 -12.24 -32.74 -13.61
N GLU A 70 -11.43 -31.69 -13.78
CA GLU A 70 -10.17 -31.53 -13.07
C GLU A 70 -10.33 -31.48 -11.54
N ILE A 71 -11.38 -30.81 -11.05
CA ILE A 71 -11.68 -30.70 -9.62
C ILE A 71 -12.23 -32.01 -9.05
N THR A 72 -12.97 -32.80 -9.84
CA THR A 72 -13.62 -34.03 -9.38
C THR A 72 -12.77 -35.30 -9.54
N THR A 73 -11.95 -35.42 -10.58
CA THR A 73 -11.28 -36.70 -10.91
C THR A 73 -9.80 -36.78 -10.55
N THR A 74 -9.08 -35.65 -10.48
CA THR A 74 -7.60 -35.68 -10.38
C THR A 74 -7.09 -35.93 -8.95
N SER A 75 -7.61 -35.22 -7.94
CA SER A 75 -7.18 -35.39 -6.55
C SER A 75 -8.15 -34.70 -5.57
N PRO A 76 -8.45 -35.32 -4.40
CA PRO A 76 -9.30 -34.70 -3.37
C PRO A 76 -8.77 -33.36 -2.84
N LYS A 77 -7.45 -33.12 -2.95
CA LYS A 77 -6.81 -31.86 -2.54
C LYS A 77 -6.84 -30.80 -3.63
N ARG A 78 -7.15 -31.13 -4.88
CA ARG A 78 -7.19 -30.16 -5.99
C ARG A 78 -8.24 -29.05 -5.80
N PRO A 79 -9.50 -29.32 -5.37
CA PRO A 79 -10.47 -28.27 -5.06
C PRO A 79 -9.94 -27.24 -4.05
N THR A 80 -9.26 -27.71 -2.99
CA THR A 80 -8.72 -26.81 -1.95
C THR A 80 -7.56 -25.96 -2.47
N ARG A 81 -6.71 -26.50 -3.35
CA ARG A 81 -5.65 -25.74 -4.02
C ARG A 81 -6.21 -24.68 -4.96
N VAL A 82 -7.24 -25.01 -5.75
CA VAL A 82 -7.92 -24.04 -6.62
C VAL A 82 -8.54 -22.92 -5.79
N ASN A 83 -9.22 -23.24 -4.68
CA ASN A 83 -9.78 -22.22 -3.78
C ASN A 83 -8.71 -21.33 -3.14
N LYS A 84 -7.60 -21.91 -2.67
CA LYS A 84 -6.47 -21.13 -2.12
C LYS A 84 -5.84 -20.22 -3.18
N ALA A 85 -5.67 -20.71 -4.40
CA ALA A 85 -5.14 -19.93 -5.51
C ALA A 85 -6.12 -18.83 -5.93
N PHE A 86 -7.43 -19.09 -5.96
CA PHE A 86 -8.45 -18.10 -6.30
C PHE A 86 -8.59 -16.99 -5.24
N HIS A 87 -8.42 -17.33 -3.96
CA HIS A 87 -8.48 -16.37 -2.86
C HIS A 87 -7.11 -15.78 -2.46
N SER A 88 -6.03 -16.15 -3.14
CA SER A 88 -4.69 -15.62 -2.85
C SER A 88 -4.63 -14.10 -3.06
N PRO A 89 -3.74 -13.39 -2.35
CA PRO A 89 -3.55 -11.95 -2.54
C PRO A 89 -3.22 -11.56 -3.99
N LEU A 90 -2.47 -12.43 -4.69
CA LEU A 90 -2.09 -12.26 -6.09
C LEU A 90 -3.28 -12.32 -7.06
N SER A 91 -4.29 -13.15 -6.78
CA SER A 91 -5.51 -13.27 -7.59
C SER A 91 -6.58 -12.23 -7.22
N ARG A 92 -6.62 -11.77 -5.96
CA ARG A 92 -7.39 -10.57 -5.57
C ARG A 92 -6.92 -9.31 -6.29
N SER A 93 -5.62 -9.21 -6.59
CA SER A 93 -5.06 -8.09 -7.35
C SER A 93 -5.63 -7.96 -8.78
N ARG A 94 -6.17 -9.05 -9.37
CA ARG A 94 -6.77 -9.05 -10.73
C ARG A 94 -8.28 -8.81 -10.77
N LYS A 95 -8.99 -8.92 -9.64
CA LYS A 95 -10.40 -8.56 -9.52
C LYS A 95 -10.54 -7.49 -8.44
N LEU A 96 -9.98 -6.31 -8.71
CA LEU A 96 -10.48 -5.12 -8.03
C LEU A 96 -11.92 -4.92 -8.48
N SER A 97 -12.84 -5.10 -7.55
CA SER A 97 -14.23 -4.70 -7.74
C SER A 97 -14.27 -3.20 -8.10
N GLN A 98 -15.20 -2.78 -8.96
CA GLN A 98 -15.40 -1.36 -9.31
C GLN A 98 -15.60 -0.47 -8.06
N GLU A 99 -16.05 -1.05 -6.95
CA GLU A 99 -16.19 -0.37 -5.66
C GLU A 99 -14.86 -0.16 -4.92
N GLU A 100 -13.86 -1.03 -5.08
CA GLU A 100 -12.53 -0.84 -4.47
C GLU A 100 -11.67 0.16 -5.27
N VAL A 101 -11.86 0.24 -6.58
CA VAL A 101 -11.30 1.33 -7.43
C VAL A 101 -11.84 2.69 -6.97
N SER A 102 -13.06 2.72 -6.44
CA SER A 102 -13.71 3.93 -5.91
C SER A 102 -13.14 4.39 -4.57
N ARG A 103 -12.49 3.50 -3.81
CA ARG A 103 -11.54 3.90 -2.77
C ARG A 103 -10.18 4.16 -3.42
N SER A 104 -10.13 5.18 -4.28
CA SER A 104 -8.88 5.77 -4.75
C SER A 104 -8.07 6.18 -3.52
N ARG A 105 -7.20 5.28 -3.03
CA ARG A 105 -6.25 5.60 -1.96
C ARG A 105 -5.39 6.72 -2.51
N LYS A 106 -5.66 7.93 -2.04
CA LYS A 106 -4.78 9.07 -2.29
C LYS A 106 -3.41 8.67 -1.75
N LEU A 107 -2.36 8.90 -2.54
CA LEU A 107 -1.02 8.74 -2.02
C LEU A 107 -0.88 9.66 -0.81
N SER A 108 -0.17 9.18 0.21
CA SER A 108 0.28 10.04 1.28
C SER A 108 1.21 11.12 0.71
N GLN A 109 1.41 12.20 1.47
CA GLN A 109 2.32 13.27 1.05
C GLN A 109 3.75 12.74 0.88
N GLU A 110 4.15 11.78 1.72
CA GLU A 110 5.47 11.14 1.71
C GLU A 110 5.61 10.15 0.53
N GLU A 111 4.61 9.31 0.27
CA GLU A 111 4.58 8.40 -0.88
C GLU A 111 4.66 9.18 -2.20
N ALA A 112 3.93 10.30 -2.29
CA ALA A 112 3.97 11.18 -3.43
C ALA A 112 5.33 11.88 -3.58
N LEU A 113 5.95 12.30 -2.47
CA LEU A 113 7.28 12.94 -2.49
C LEU A 113 8.36 11.95 -2.93
N ALA A 114 8.32 10.72 -2.43
CA ALA A 114 9.22 9.66 -2.87
C ALA A 114 9.10 9.42 -4.38
N THR A 115 7.86 9.28 -4.89
CA THR A 115 7.60 9.11 -6.32
C THR A 115 8.13 10.29 -7.15
N TYR A 116 7.93 11.52 -6.67
CA TYR A 116 8.41 12.74 -7.33
C TYR A 116 9.95 12.76 -7.44
N LEU A 117 10.66 12.38 -6.37
CA LEU A 117 12.12 12.36 -6.30
C LEU A 117 12.73 11.20 -7.11
N ASP A 118 12.24 9.98 -6.90
CA ASP A 118 12.72 8.79 -7.63
C ASP A 118 12.46 8.91 -9.13
N GLY A 119 11.34 9.52 -9.52
CA GLY A 119 10.99 9.80 -10.91
C GLY A 119 11.72 11.00 -11.53
N LYS A 120 12.58 11.70 -10.78
CA LYS A 120 13.27 12.94 -11.20
C LYS A 120 12.32 13.95 -11.86
N MET A 121 11.13 14.09 -11.29
CA MET A 121 10.07 14.89 -11.90
C MET A 121 10.34 16.39 -11.70
N SER A 122 9.90 17.20 -12.67
CA SER A 122 9.80 18.64 -12.48
C SER A 122 8.43 18.99 -11.91
N LYS A 123 8.29 20.20 -11.36
CA LYS A 123 6.98 20.74 -10.94
C LYS A 123 5.96 20.66 -12.09
N HIS A 124 6.40 20.97 -13.30
CA HIS A 124 5.55 20.94 -14.48
C HIS A 124 5.05 19.52 -14.79
N SER A 125 5.95 18.53 -14.87
CA SER A 125 5.56 17.16 -15.20
C SER A 125 4.64 16.56 -14.13
N TYR A 126 4.94 16.80 -12.86
CA TYR A 126 4.08 16.36 -11.75
C TYR A 126 2.67 16.97 -11.84
N THR A 127 2.60 18.29 -12.06
CA THR A 127 1.32 18.99 -12.16
C THR A 127 0.53 18.56 -13.39
N ALA A 128 1.19 18.37 -14.53
CA ALA A 128 0.57 17.91 -15.76
C ALA A 128 -0.05 16.51 -15.59
N ILE A 129 0.69 15.57 -14.98
CA ILE A 129 0.18 14.22 -14.68
C ILE A 129 -0.98 14.31 -13.69
N GLN A 130 -0.87 15.11 -12.63
CA GLN A 130 -1.96 15.29 -11.68
C GLN A 130 -3.23 15.83 -12.34
N VAL A 131 -3.12 16.85 -13.19
CA VAL A 131 -4.26 17.42 -13.93
C VAL A 131 -4.88 16.38 -14.85
N ARG A 132 -4.04 15.61 -15.57
CA ARG A 132 -4.52 14.52 -16.44
C ARG A 132 -5.28 13.47 -15.64
N LEU A 133 -4.74 13.02 -14.50
CA LEU A 133 -5.42 12.06 -13.62
C LEU A 133 -6.74 12.61 -13.07
N LYS A 134 -6.78 13.88 -12.66
CA LYS A 134 -8.03 14.54 -12.23
C LYS A 134 -9.07 14.57 -13.35
N SER A 135 -8.66 14.81 -14.60
CA SER A 135 -9.57 14.86 -15.76
C SER A 135 -10.26 13.52 -16.05
N ILE A 136 -9.59 12.39 -15.73
CA ILE A 136 -10.17 11.04 -15.87
C ILE A 136 -10.86 10.55 -14.58
N GLY A 137 -11.08 11.44 -13.61
CA GLY A 137 -11.73 11.13 -12.33
C GLY A 137 -10.82 10.51 -11.26
N CYS A 138 -9.53 10.33 -11.53
CA CYS A 138 -8.56 9.75 -10.59
C CYS A 138 -7.92 10.83 -9.72
N LYS A 139 -8.29 10.88 -8.42
CA LYS A 139 -7.74 11.84 -7.44
C LYS A 139 -6.63 11.22 -6.60
N VAL A 140 -5.67 10.55 -7.26
CA VAL A 140 -4.63 9.73 -6.61
C VAL A 140 -3.46 10.57 -6.08
N LEU A 141 -3.01 11.59 -6.83
CA LEU A 141 -1.86 12.42 -6.45
C LEU A 141 -2.28 13.66 -5.62
N PRO A 142 -1.61 13.93 -4.49
CA PRO A 142 -1.83 15.15 -3.69
C PRO A 142 -1.40 16.43 -4.42
N SER A 143 -1.79 17.60 -3.91
CA SER A 143 -1.36 18.89 -4.50
C SER A 143 0.16 19.07 -4.42
N TYR A 144 0.69 19.91 -5.31
CA TYR A 144 2.11 20.28 -5.24
C TYR A 144 2.47 20.99 -3.94
N ASP A 145 1.55 21.75 -3.35
CA ASP A 145 1.80 22.40 -2.06
C ASP A 145 1.96 21.37 -0.93
N ALA A 146 1.16 20.30 -0.96
CA ALA A 146 1.30 19.20 0.00
C ALA A 146 2.65 18.47 -0.11
N LEU A 147 3.21 18.38 -1.33
CA LEU A 147 4.58 17.89 -1.54
C LEU A 147 5.62 18.84 -0.95
N ILE A 148 5.44 20.16 -1.12
CA ILE A 148 6.35 21.16 -0.56
C ILE A 148 6.38 21.03 0.96
N GLU A 149 5.23 20.88 1.61
CA GLU A 149 5.16 20.72 3.07
C GLU A 149 5.84 19.43 3.54
N ALA A 150 5.67 18.32 2.82
CA ALA A 150 6.44 17.11 3.11
C ALA A 150 7.95 17.29 2.89
N LYS A 151 8.34 18.03 1.83
CA LYS A 151 9.75 18.31 1.52
C LYS A 151 10.38 19.19 2.59
N LYS A 152 9.66 20.20 3.09
CA LYS A 152 10.10 21.08 4.18
C LYS A 152 10.40 20.32 5.46
N LYS A 153 9.56 19.35 5.83
CA LYS A 153 9.79 18.48 7.00
C LYS A 153 11.08 17.64 6.90
N CYS A 154 11.60 17.43 5.69
CA CYS A 154 12.85 16.71 5.48
C CYS A 154 14.09 17.61 5.58
N TYR A 155 13.94 18.93 5.61
CA TYR A 155 15.08 19.83 5.78
C TYR A 155 15.38 20.08 7.26
N PRO A 156 16.66 20.09 7.65
CA PRO A 156 17.07 20.55 8.97
C PRO A 156 16.87 22.07 9.11
N ASP A 157 16.73 22.54 10.34
CA ASP A 157 16.63 23.96 10.66
C ASP A 157 17.98 24.68 10.53
N LEU A 158 17.96 26.03 10.57
CA LEU A 158 19.16 26.88 10.64
C LEU A 158 20.14 26.71 9.46
N ILE A 159 19.60 26.56 8.25
CA ILE A 159 20.39 26.65 7.01
C ILE A 159 20.63 28.13 6.72
N ASP A 160 21.90 28.51 6.62
CA ASP A 160 22.29 29.87 6.27
C ASP A 160 22.78 29.88 4.82
N ILE A 161 22.15 30.72 3.99
CA ILE A 161 22.43 30.77 2.55
C ILE A 161 22.84 32.19 2.20
N THR A 162 24.09 32.32 1.77
CA THR A 162 24.65 33.56 1.26
C THR A 162 24.91 33.45 -0.24
N GLU A 163 25.43 34.50 -0.85
CA GLU A 163 25.77 34.49 -2.27
C GLU A 163 26.98 33.58 -2.59
N GLY A 164 27.80 33.26 -1.58
CA GLY A 164 29.04 32.50 -1.73
C GLY A 164 29.07 31.14 -1.02
N SER A 165 28.15 30.88 -0.08
CA SER A 165 28.10 29.62 0.64
C SER A 165 26.67 29.24 1.05
N ALA A 166 26.46 27.93 1.23
CA ALA A 166 25.29 27.39 1.89
C ALA A 166 25.80 26.51 3.04
N GLU A 167 25.54 26.95 4.26
CA GLU A 167 26.11 26.37 5.46
C GLU A 167 25.02 25.92 6.43
N ILE A 168 25.35 24.93 7.24
CA ILE A 168 24.46 24.45 8.28
C ILE A 168 25.26 24.09 9.52
N ASN A 169 24.67 24.36 10.69
CA ASN A 169 25.23 23.88 11.94
C ASN A 169 25.29 22.33 11.95
N LEU A 170 26.50 21.78 12.16
CA LEU A 170 26.74 20.34 12.15
C LEU A 170 25.86 19.58 13.15
N GLN A 171 25.66 20.13 14.36
CA GLN A 171 24.85 19.47 15.38
C GLN A 171 23.38 19.42 14.95
N THR A 172 22.86 20.48 14.33
CA THR A 172 21.49 20.51 13.79
C THR A 172 21.31 19.47 12.69
N LEU A 173 22.27 19.33 11.77
CA LEU A 173 22.26 18.32 10.72
C LEU A 173 22.25 16.88 11.30
N ILE A 174 23.12 16.62 12.28
CA ILE A 174 23.22 15.31 12.94
C ILE A 174 21.92 15.00 13.69
N ASN A 175 21.41 15.94 14.48
CA ASN A 175 20.18 15.74 15.25
C ASN A 175 19.00 15.43 14.34
N HIS A 176 18.83 16.21 13.27
CA HIS A 176 17.77 16.00 12.28
C HIS A 176 17.91 14.64 11.58
N THR A 177 19.12 14.26 11.18
CA THR A 177 19.37 12.97 10.53
C THR A 177 19.03 11.81 11.46
N VAL A 178 19.47 11.86 12.73
CA VAL A 178 19.17 10.82 13.72
C VAL A 178 17.67 10.77 14.01
N GLN A 179 17.01 11.91 14.15
CA GLN A 179 15.56 11.97 14.34
C GLN A 179 14.82 11.27 13.20
N ARG A 180 15.16 11.56 11.94
CA ARG A 180 14.53 10.93 10.78
C ARG A 180 14.77 9.42 10.74
N ILE A 181 15.97 8.95 11.10
CA ILE A 181 16.24 7.50 11.22
C ILE A 181 15.36 6.89 12.32
N CYS A 182 15.25 7.53 13.48
CA CYS A 182 14.40 7.07 14.57
C CYS A 182 12.91 7.00 14.19
N GLU A 183 12.41 7.98 13.43
CA GLU A 183 11.03 7.98 12.93
C GLU A 183 10.78 6.79 11.99
N VAL A 184 11.72 6.48 11.09
CA VAL A 184 11.63 5.30 10.21
C VAL A 184 11.73 4.00 11.01
N GLN A 185 12.51 3.97 12.09
CA GLN A 185 12.72 2.79 12.94
C GLN A 185 11.80 2.74 14.16
N GLN A 186 10.71 3.52 14.16
CA GLN A 186 9.85 3.67 15.33
C GLN A 186 9.35 2.33 15.88
N GLU A 187 8.97 1.38 15.02
CA GLU A 187 8.51 0.06 15.45
C GLU A 187 9.61 -0.73 16.18
N VAL A 188 10.84 -0.71 15.65
CA VAL A 188 12.01 -1.38 16.24
C VAL A 188 12.37 -0.76 17.59
N LEU A 189 12.33 0.58 17.68
CA LEU A 189 12.59 1.31 18.91
C LEU A 189 11.54 1.04 19.99
N LEU A 190 10.26 0.92 19.60
CA LEU A 190 9.18 0.58 20.53
C LEU A 190 9.30 -0.85 21.08
N GLN A 191 9.72 -1.81 20.25
CA GLN A 191 9.94 -3.19 20.67
C GLN A 191 11.08 -3.31 21.70
N MET A 192 12.15 -2.53 21.54
CA MET A 192 13.32 -2.58 22.42
C MET A 192 13.30 -1.54 23.55
N LYS A 193 12.21 -0.78 23.72
CA LYS A 193 12.16 0.41 24.60
C LYS A 193 12.73 0.18 26.00
N ASN A 194 12.53 -0.99 26.60
CA ASN A 194 12.98 -1.31 27.96
C ASN A 194 14.46 -1.76 28.04
N GLU A 195 15.09 -2.04 26.90
CA GLU A 195 16.47 -2.54 26.78
C GLU A 195 17.43 -1.49 26.22
N LEU A 196 16.89 -0.36 25.72
CA LEU A 196 17.66 0.74 25.16
C LEU A 196 18.37 1.51 26.27
N SER A 197 19.69 1.59 26.19
CA SER A 197 20.51 2.48 27.01
C SER A 197 21.66 3.00 26.16
N ASN A 198 22.00 4.29 26.31
CA ASN A 198 23.13 4.91 25.60
C ASN A 198 23.09 4.70 24.08
N VAL A 199 22.03 5.16 23.42
CA VAL A 199 21.91 5.12 21.95
C VAL A 199 22.98 6.03 21.33
N ARG A 200 23.73 5.49 20.36
CA ARG A 200 24.79 6.18 19.64
C ARG A 200 24.58 6.03 18.15
N CYS A 201 24.94 7.08 17.40
CA CYS A 201 24.95 7.05 15.96
C CYS A 201 26.38 7.23 15.44
N LEU A 202 26.78 6.37 14.52
CA LEU A 202 28.06 6.44 13.83
C LEU A 202 27.86 7.10 12.47
N PHE A 203 28.70 8.10 12.19
CA PHE A 203 28.75 8.78 10.90
C PHE A 203 30.13 8.60 10.28
N LYS A 204 30.17 8.60 8.94
CA LYS A 204 31.38 8.95 8.19
C LYS A 204 31.18 10.32 7.56
N TRP A 205 32.28 11.02 7.33
CA TRP A 205 32.27 12.33 6.69
C TRP A 205 33.38 12.42 5.65
N GLY A 206 33.21 13.31 4.69
CA GLY A 206 34.18 13.55 3.63
C GLY A 206 34.02 14.95 3.06
N CYS A 207 35.01 15.38 2.28
CA CYS A 207 35.03 16.66 1.61
C CYS A 207 35.58 16.42 0.20
N ASP A 208 34.92 16.98 -0.81
CA ASP A 208 35.41 16.94 -2.19
C ASP A 208 35.17 18.28 -2.90
N GLY A 209 36.03 18.59 -3.87
CA GLY A 209 35.95 19.78 -4.69
C GLY A 209 35.40 19.45 -6.08
N SER A 210 34.63 20.36 -6.66
CA SER A 210 34.18 20.27 -8.05
C SER A 210 34.39 21.59 -8.77
N SER A 211 34.64 21.54 -10.07
CA SER A 211 34.93 22.69 -10.93
C SER A 211 34.14 22.63 -12.24
N GLY A 212 34.22 23.68 -13.06
CA GLY A 212 33.53 23.74 -14.36
C GLY A 212 32.05 24.10 -14.26
N TYR A 213 31.63 24.75 -13.17
CA TYR A 213 30.26 25.24 -13.03
C TYR A 213 29.96 26.38 -14.02
N SER A 214 28.75 26.37 -14.58
CA SER A 214 28.31 27.44 -15.48
C SER A 214 28.21 28.76 -14.72
N SER A 215 28.83 29.81 -15.26
CA SER A 215 28.73 31.16 -14.73
C SER A 215 27.42 31.83 -15.17
N TYR A 216 26.67 32.34 -14.19
CA TYR A 216 25.45 33.11 -14.44
C TYR A 216 25.67 34.60 -14.13
N LYS A 217 24.75 35.45 -14.60
CA LYS A 217 24.74 36.90 -14.34
C LYS A 217 24.27 37.23 -12.90
N GLN A 218 24.69 36.44 -11.92
CA GLN A 218 24.45 36.71 -10.50
C GLN A 218 25.11 38.04 -10.14
N ARG A 219 24.36 38.87 -9.41
CA ARG A 219 24.87 40.08 -8.77
C ARG A 219 25.33 39.68 -7.38
N PHE A 220 26.48 40.20 -6.98
CA PHE A 220 27.02 40.03 -5.64
C PHE A 220 26.93 41.35 -4.90
N SER A 221 26.63 41.28 -3.61
CA SER A 221 26.61 42.38 -2.66
C SER A 221 27.97 43.07 -2.52
N GLN A 222 29.06 42.30 -2.67
CA GLN A 222 30.42 42.80 -2.72
C GLN A 222 30.93 42.88 -4.16
N ALA A 223 31.77 43.86 -4.46
CA ALA A 223 32.50 43.93 -5.72
C ALA A 223 33.57 42.82 -5.73
N ILE A 224 33.17 41.62 -6.13
CA ILE A 224 34.09 40.49 -6.25
C ILE A 224 34.72 40.54 -7.64
N ASP A 225 36.03 40.80 -7.70
CA ASP A 225 36.80 40.91 -8.95
C ASP A 225 36.99 39.56 -9.67
N LYS A 226 36.74 38.43 -9.00
CA LYS A 226 36.89 37.08 -9.56
C LYS A 226 35.70 36.19 -9.24
N ARG A 227 35.00 35.76 -10.29
CA ARG A 227 34.01 34.68 -10.19
C ARG A 227 34.76 33.36 -10.28
N GLU A 228 34.58 32.51 -9.29
CA GLU A 228 35.13 31.15 -9.28
C GLU A 228 34.06 30.18 -9.79
N ASP A 229 34.48 29.20 -10.58
CA ASP A 229 33.65 28.11 -11.09
C ASP A 229 33.86 26.81 -10.28
N THR A 230 34.36 26.96 -9.06
CA THR A 230 34.70 25.87 -8.14
C THR A 230 33.79 25.89 -6.92
N ALA A 231 33.44 24.71 -6.42
CA ALA A 231 32.71 24.54 -5.17
C ALA A 231 33.32 23.42 -4.34
N ILE A 232 33.34 23.60 -3.01
CA ILE A 232 33.72 22.57 -2.04
C ILE A 232 32.46 22.04 -1.40
N PHE A 233 32.34 20.72 -1.34
CA PHE A 233 31.22 20.03 -0.72
C PHE A 233 31.72 19.22 0.47
N ILE A 234 31.04 19.37 1.59
CA ILE A 234 31.22 18.52 2.77
C ILE A 234 30.03 17.60 2.85
N PHE A 235 30.31 16.31 3.05
CA PHE A 235 29.30 15.26 3.06
C PHE A 235 29.30 14.53 4.39
N MET A 236 28.11 14.15 4.84
CA MET A 236 27.91 13.33 6.04
C MET A 236 27.05 12.11 5.67
N VAL A 237 27.49 10.91 6.06
CA VAL A 237 26.72 9.69 5.83
C VAL A 237 26.50 8.96 7.16
N PRO A 238 25.24 8.78 7.60
CA PRO A 238 24.95 7.92 8.75
C PRO A 238 25.26 6.47 8.37
N ILE A 239 26.04 5.79 9.23
CA ILE A 239 26.46 4.40 9.02
C ILE A 239 25.63 3.46 9.87
N GLN A 240 25.43 3.79 11.14
CA GLN A 240 24.78 2.88 12.08
C GLN A 240 24.17 3.62 13.26
N LEU A 241 23.01 3.16 13.71
CA LEU A 241 22.41 3.52 14.99
C LEU A 241 22.43 2.27 15.88
N TYR A 242 22.98 2.39 17.10
CA TYR A 242 23.11 1.24 17.99
C TYR A 242 22.95 1.63 19.46
N SER A 243 22.51 0.69 20.28
CA SER A 243 22.45 0.79 21.75
C SER A 243 23.60 0.00 22.37
N VAL A 244 24.11 0.44 23.52
CA VAL A 244 25.14 -0.27 24.27
C VAL A 244 24.62 -0.58 25.66
N THR A 245 24.35 -1.87 25.90
CA THR A 245 23.77 -2.37 27.16
C THR A 245 24.70 -3.43 27.73
N ASN A 246 25.18 -3.28 28.96
CA ASN A 246 26.02 -4.27 29.67
C ASN A 246 27.11 -4.91 28.77
N THR A 247 27.89 -4.07 28.06
CA THR A 247 28.96 -4.41 27.09
C THR A 247 28.54 -5.05 25.76
N LYS A 248 27.26 -5.30 25.51
CA LYS A 248 26.76 -5.77 24.20
C LYS A 248 26.25 -4.61 23.35
N LYS A 249 26.59 -4.66 22.06
CA LYS A 249 26.15 -3.71 21.03
C LYS A 249 24.90 -4.28 20.34
N HIS A 250 23.80 -3.55 20.43
CA HIS A 250 22.54 -3.86 19.75
C HIS A 250 22.35 -2.90 18.59
N ILE A 251 22.32 -3.42 17.36
CA ILE A 251 22.14 -2.60 16.15
C ILE A 251 20.65 -2.29 16.00
N LEU A 252 20.32 -1.00 16.00
CA LEU A 252 18.95 -0.50 15.81
C LEU A 252 18.68 -0.19 14.34
N TRP A 253 19.71 0.26 13.64
CA TRP A 253 19.68 0.52 12.20
C TRP A 253 21.10 0.46 11.64
N GLU A 254 21.22 -0.04 10.41
CA GLU A 254 22.46 -0.08 9.66
C GLU A 254 22.21 0.38 8.23
N ASN A 255 23.08 1.24 7.72
CA ASN A 255 22.99 1.73 6.36
C ASN A 255 23.28 0.59 5.37
N PRO A 256 22.33 0.16 4.53
CA PRO A 256 22.52 -0.96 3.63
C PRO A 256 23.49 -0.65 2.47
N THR A 257 23.68 0.63 2.15
CA THR A 257 24.51 1.07 1.02
C THR A 257 25.28 2.36 1.40
N PRO A 258 26.30 2.27 2.26
CA PRO A 258 26.98 3.45 2.80
C PRO A 258 27.72 4.25 1.73
N SER A 259 28.06 3.66 0.58
CA SER A 259 28.72 4.34 -0.54
C SER A 259 27.75 4.93 -1.56
N SER A 260 26.43 4.83 -1.33
CA SER A 260 25.43 5.41 -2.24
C SER A 260 25.25 6.90 -1.97
N THR A 261 25.07 7.67 -3.05
CA THR A 261 24.68 9.09 -2.98
C THR A 261 23.32 9.31 -2.31
N ARG A 262 22.46 8.29 -2.22
CA ARG A 262 21.14 8.38 -1.57
C ARG A 262 21.20 8.61 -0.05
N TYR A 263 22.30 8.24 0.58
CA TYR A 263 22.52 8.41 2.03
C TYR A 263 23.59 9.47 2.32
N CYS A 264 23.99 10.22 1.30
CA CYS A 264 24.97 11.28 1.39
C CYS A 264 24.23 12.60 1.63
N ASN A 265 24.25 13.05 2.89
CA ASN A 265 23.72 14.35 3.30
C ASN A 265 24.74 15.45 3.03
#